data_AF-A0A1Y1S4E6-F1
#
_entry.id   AF-A0A1Y1S4E6-F1
#
_cell.length_a   1.000
_cell.length_b   1.000
_cell.length_c   1.000
_cell.angle_alpha   90.00
_cell.angle_beta   90.00
_cell.angle_gamma   90.00
#
_symmetry.space_group_name_H-M   'P 1'
#
loop_
_entity.id
_entity.type
_entity.pdbx_description
1 polymer ?
#
loop_
_entity_poly.entity_id
_entity_poly.type
_entity_poly.pdbx_seq_one_letter_code
_entity_poly.pdbx_strand_id
1 'polypeptide(L)'
;MGISDKLIFTHETVNHSESFVNPVIGTHTQNIESTWNTCKYNIKMHKGILGVKLDELLCEFMWKHNTGKRMGLIALFELLRIQ
;
A
#
# COMPACT_ATOMS: atom_id res chain seq x y z
N MET A 1 14.48 0.44 -7.19
CA MET A 1 13.93 -0.82 -6.65
C MET A 1 12.75 -0.43 -5.78
N GLY A 2 11.54 -0.82 -6.17
CA GLY A 2 10.31 -0.29 -5.57
C GLY A 2 10.10 -0.89 -4.17
N ILE A 3 9.35 -0.19 -3.33
CA ILE A 3 8.96 -0.68 -1.99
C ILE A 3 8.24 -2.04 -2.08
N SER A 4 7.60 -2.33 -3.22
CA SER A 4 6.97 -3.62 -3.53
C SER A 4 7.94 -4.80 -3.65
N ASP A 5 9.18 -4.59 -4.11
CA ASP A 5 10.14 -5.70 -4.30
C ASP A 5 10.68 -6.23 -2.96
N LYS A 6 10.55 -5.41 -1.90
CA LYS A 6 11.06 -5.69 -0.54
C LYS A 6 9.98 -6.23 0.40
N LEU A 7 8.71 -6.15 0.03
CA LEU A 7 7.58 -6.59 0.85
C LEU A 7 6.91 -7.80 0.20
N ILE A 8 6.39 -8.74 0.99
CA ILE A 8 5.67 -9.94 0.52
C ILE A 8 4.23 -9.56 0.08
N PHE A 9 4.10 -8.54 -0.78
CA PHE A 9 2.82 -8.09 -1.33
C PHE A 9 2.78 -8.35 -2.83
N THR A 10 1.71 -9.00 -3.30
CA THR A 10 1.45 -9.17 -4.72
C THR A 10 0.91 -7.86 -5.28
N HIS A 11 1.61 -7.29 -6.25
CA HIS A 11 1.16 -6.08 -6.94
C HIS A 11 0.21 -6.47 -8.09
N GLU A 12 -1.06 -6.12 -7.96
CA GLU A 12 -2.09 -6.37 -8.98
C GLU A 12 -2.49 -5.07 -9.68
N THR A 13 -2.82 -5.18 -10.97
CA THR A 13 -3.26 -4.05 -11.81
C THR A 13 -4.52 -4.41 -12.58
N VAL A 14 -5.35 -3.40 -12.84
CA VAL A 14 -6.54 -3.54 -13.69
C VAL A 14 -6.51 -2.43 -14.75
N ASN A 15 -6.87 -2.79 -15.99
CA ASN A 15 -7.05 -1.81 -17.07
C ASN A 15 -8.51 -1.32 -17.08
N HIS A 16 -8.74 -0.10 -16.60
CA HIS A 16 -10.07 0.54 -16.53
C HIS A 16 -10.75 0.74 -17.89
N SER A 17 -10.00 0.75 -19.00
CA SER A 17 -10.59 0.85 -20.34
C SER A 17 -11.17 -0.49 -20.82
N GLU A 18 -10.77 -1.61 -20.21
CA GLU A 18 -11.16 -2.96 -20.62
C GLU A 18 -12.12 -3.61 -19.62
N SER A 19 -11.89 -3.46 -18.32
CA SER A 19 -12.69 -4.13 -17.29
C SER A 19 -12.66 -3.42 -15.93
N PHE A 20 -13.77 -3.50 -15.19
CA PHE A 20 -13.85 -3.06 -13.78
C PHE A 20 -13.40 -4.14 -12.78
N VAL A 21 -13.44 -5.40 -13.23
CA VAL A 21 -12.96 -6.56 -12.50
C VAL A 21 -12.06 -7.31 -13.45
N ASN A 22 -10.80 -7.52 -13.09
CA ASN A 22 -9.91 -8.29 -13.94
C ASN A 22 -10.42 -9.74 -14.02
N PRO A 23 -10.74 -10.26 -15.23
CA PRO A 23 -11.37 -11.56 -15.37
C PRO A 23 -10.45 -12.75 -15.05
N VAL A 24 -9.13 -12.54 -14.99
CA VAL A 24 -8.14 -13.60 -14.72
C VAL A 24 -7.85 -13.72 -13.24
N ILE A 25 -7.58 -12.58 -12.58
CA ILE A 25 -7.15 -12.54 -11.17
C ILE A 25 -8.28 -12.14 -10.21
N GLY A 26 -9.41 -11.64 -10.71
CA GLY A 26 -10.56 -11.24 -9.89
C GLY A 26 -10.38 -9.90 -9.16
N THR A 27 -9.31 -9.15 -9.42
CA THR A 27 -9.05 -7.85 -8.78
C THR A 27 -10.10 -6.82 -9.18
N HIS A 28 -10.72 -6.20 -8.18
CA HIS A 28 -11.71 -5.15 -8.36
C HIS A 28 -11.05 -3.78 -8.34
N THR A 29 -11.32 -2.94 -9.34
CA THR A 29 -10.87 -1.55 -9.37
C THR A 29 -11.33 -0.76 -8.15
N GLN A 30 -12.55 -1.04 -7.67
CA GLN A 30 -13.12 -0.38 -6.50
C GLN A 30 -12.31 -0.60 -5.22
N ASN A 31 -11.68 -1.77 -5.05
CA ASN A 31 -10.80 -2.02 -3.91
C ASN A 31 -9.53 -1.18 -4.01
N ILE A 32 -8.93 -1.10 -5.20
CA ILE A 32 -7.73 -0.27 -5.45
C ILE A 32 -8.05 1.20 -5.19
N GLU A 33 -9.15 1.70 -5.74
CA GLU A 33 -9.59 3.09 -5.57
C GLU A 33 -9.90 3.43 -4.11
N SER A 34 -10.59 2.54 -3.40
CA SER A 34 -10.92 2.72 -1.97
C SER A 34 -9.67 2.77 -1.10
N THR A 35 -8.71 1.86 -1.32
CA THR A 35 -7.44 1.85 -0.61
C THR A 35 -6.64 3.12 -0.88
N TRP A 36 -6.57 3.55 -2.15
CA TRP A 36 -5.89 4.79 -2.51
C TRP A 36 -6.55 6.03 -1.90
N ASN A 37 -7.88 6.07 -1.84
CA ASN A 37 -8.61 7.16 -1.19
C ASN A 37 -8.26 7.25 0.31
N THR A 38 -8.22 6.11 0.99
CA THR A 38 -7.86 6.03 2.42
C THR A 38 -6.41 6.47 2.66
N CYS A 39 -5.48 6.04 1.80
CA CYS A 39 -4.07 6.45 1.85
C CYS A 39 -3.91 7.97 1.67
N LYS A 40 -4.53 8.54 0.62
CA LYS A 40 -4.53 9.99 0.39
C LYS A 40 -5.15 10.77 1.55
N TYR A 41 -6.21 10.24 2.14
CA TYR A 41 -6.82 10.87 3.32
C TYR A 41 -5.85 10.89 4.50
N ASN A 42 -5.14 9.79 4.76
CA ASN A 42 -4.13 9.73 5.81
C ASN A 42 -3.03 10.78 5.58
N ILE A 43 -2.47 10.88 4.36
CA ILE A 43 -1.50 11.92 4.00
C ILE A 43 -2.04 13.33 4.29
N LYS A 44 -3.30 13.62 3.92
CA LYS A 44 -3.94 14.92 4.17
C LYS A 44 -4.10 15.22 5.67
N MET A 45 -4.35 14.22 6.51
CA MET A 45 -4.45 14.42 7.97
C MET A 45 -3.15 14.94 8.59
N HIS A 46 -2.01 14.64 7.99
CA HIS A 46 -0.71 15.16 8.44
C HIS A 46 -0.48 16.64 8.05
N LYS A 47 -1.37 17.27 7.27
CA LYS A 47 -1.33 18.70 6.89
C LYS A 47 -0.01 19.14 6.21
N GLY A 48 0.66 18.20 5.54
CA GLY A 48 1.95 18.42 4.89
C GLY A 48 3.00 17.46 5.44
N ILE A 49 3.80 16.90 4.54
CA ILE A 49 4.84 15.94 4.85
C ILE A 49 6.06 16.31 4.03
N LEU A 50 7.23 16.31 4.67
CA LEU A 50 8.48 16.46 3.93
C LEU A 50 8.63 15.26 2.99
N GLY A 51 8.89 15.49 1.70
CA GLY A 51 8.90 14.40 0.69
C GLY A 51 9.77 13.20 1.08
N VAL A 52 10.89 13.43 1.76
CA VAL A 52 11.78 12.35 2.26
C VAL A 52 11.13 11.42 3.29
N LYS A 53 10.07 11.87 3.97
CA LYS A 53 9.29 11.09 4.96
C LYS A 53 8.04 10.46 4.37
N LEU A 54 7.74 10.70 3.09
CA LEU A 54 6.55 10.12 2.46
C LEU A 54 6.63 8.59 2.46
N ASP A 55 7.80 8.03 2.16
CA ASP A 55 8.01 6.58 2.16
C ASP A 55 7.79 5.97 3.54
N GLU A 56 8.29 6.62 4.60
CA GLU A 56 8.06 6.19 5.99
C GLU A 56 6.57 6.18 6.33
N LEU A 57 5.83 7.24 5.96
CA LEU A 57 4.40 7.30 6.20
C LEU A 57 3.64 6.22 5.40
N LEU A 58 3.99 6.02 4.13
CA LEU A 58 3.36 4.99 3.30
C LEU A 58 3.62 3.60 3.89
N CYS A 59 4.81 3.34 4.41
CA CYS A 59 5.13 2.10 5.12
C CYS A 59 4.28 1.93 6.38
N GLU A 60 4.15 2.97 7.22
CA GLU A 60 3.27 2.95 8.40
C GLU A 60 1.80 2.74 8.02
N PHE A 61 1.33 3.38 6.94
CA PHE A 61 -0.01 3.22 6.43
C PHE A 61 -0.26 1.77 5.99
N MET A 62 0.60 1.22 5.14
CA MET A 62 0.52 -0.17 4.68
C MET A 62 0.57 -1.14 5.86
N TRP A 63 1.44 -0.87 6.83
CA TRP A 63 1.50 -1.62 8.08
C TRP A 63 0.15 -1.62 8.78
N LYS A 64 -0.38 -0.47 9.16
CA LYS A 64 -1.66 -0.37 9.90
C LYS A 64 -2.82 -0.99 9.13
N HIS A 65 -2.84 -0.81 7.81
CA HIS A 65 -3.87 -1.37 6.95
C HIS A 65 -3.84 -2.90 6.91
N ASN A 66 -2.65 -3.51 6.93
CA ASN A 66 -2.47 -4.96 6.79
C ASN A 66 -2.34 -5.71 8.13
N THR A 67 -1.84 -5.06 9.18
CA THR A 67 -1.55 -5.69 10.49
C THR A 67 -2.75 -6.04 11.35
N GLY A 68 -3.95 -5.57 10.99
CA GLY A 68 -5.19 -6.15 11.49
C GLY A 68 -5.35 -7.65 11.19
N LYS A 69 -4.48 -8.23 10.33
CA LYS A 69 -4.47 -9.65 9.95
C LYS A 69 -3.05 -10.24 9.98
N ARG A 70 -2.51 -10.52 11.19
CA ARG A 70 -1.34 -11.39 11.51
C ARG A 70 0.05 -11.11 10.88
N MET A 71 0.22 -10.38 9.78
CA MET A 71 1.50 -10.22 9.08
C MET A 71 2.33 -8.99 9.49
N GLY A 72 2.10 -8.48 10.70
CA GLY A 72 2.85 -7.36 11.21
C GLY A 72 4.33 -7.70 11.39
N LEU A 73 4.71 -8.12 12.58
CA LEU A 73 6.08 -8.00 13.12
C LEU A 73 7.23 -8.29 12.12
N ILE A 74 7.11 -9.31 11.27
CA ILE A 74 8.10 -9.68 10.26
C ILE A 74 8.38 -8.55 9.24
N ALA A 75 7.34 -7.89 8.72
CA ALA A 75 7.51 -6.84 7.70
C ALA A 75 8.13 -5.55 8.29
N LEU A 76 7.90 -5.26 9.58
CA LEU A 76 8.52 -4.13 10.28
C LEU A 76 10.00 -4.41 10.58
N PHE A 77 10.32 -5.64 10.98
CA PHE A 77 11.71 -6.03 11.20
C PHE A 77 12.53 -5.94 9.91
N GLU A 78 12.01 -6.42 8.77
CA GLU A 78 12.72 -6.26 7.49
C GLU A 78 12.81 -4.79 7.04
N LEU A 79 11.79 -3.97 7.29
CA LEU A 79 11.82 -2.54 6.96
C LEU A 79 12.90 -1.79 7.77
N LEU A 80 12.96 -2.04 9.08
CA LEU A 80 13.92 -1.39 9.99
C LEU A 80 15.35 -1.91 9.82
N ARG A 81 15.53 -3.12 9.27
CA ARG A 81 16.84 -3.72 9.00
C ARG A 81 17.53 -3.15 7.74
N ILE A 82 16.80 -2.36 6.96
CA ILE A 82 17.26 -1.77 5.69
C ILE A 82 17.69 -0.29 5.85
N GLN A 83 17.54 0.29 7.04
CA GLN A 83 18.07 1.62 7.39
C GLN A 83 19.53 1.56 7.84
#